data_AF-A0A2L2ZAS3-F1
#
_entry.id   AF-A0A2L2ZAS3-F1
#
_cell.length_a   1.000
_cell.length_b   1.000
_cell.length_c   1.000
_cell.angle_alpha   90.00
_cell.angle_beta   90.00
_cell.angle_gamma   90.00
#
_symmetry.space_group_name_H-M   'P 1'
#
loop_
_entity.id
_entity.type
_entity.pdbx_description
1 polymer ?
#
loop_
_entity_poly.entity_id
_entity_poly.type
_entity_poly.pdbx_seq_one_letter_code
_entity_poly.pdbx_strand_id
1 'polypeptide(L)' 'EYNGKTLYVRRAQKKSERDPEIKRRYEQLKKERINRYLGVNLYVKNLGDSIDDDRFRNGFTTFGTITSA' A
#
# COMPACT_ATOMS: atom_id res chain seq x y z
N GLU A 1 4.75 -1.84 -34.77
CA GLU A 1 3.73 -2.17 -33.76
C GLU A 1 3.06 -3.48 -34.12
N TYR A 2 2.54 -4.23 -33.15
CA TYR A 2 1.68 -5.39 -33.38
C TYR A 2 0.41 -5.21 -32.56
N ASN A 3 -0.76 -5.24 -33.20
CA ASN A 3 -2.07 -4.95 -32.58
C ASN A 3 -2.09 -3.61 -31.80
N GLY A 4 -1.54 -2.54 -32.38
CA GLY A 4 -1.50 -1.20 -31.75
C GLY A 4 -0.58 -1.09 -30.52
N LYS A 5 0.28 -2.10 -30.29
CA LYS A 5 1.31 -2.05 -29.24
C LYS A 5 2.70 -1.90 -29.84
N THR A 6 3.46 -0.94 -29.33
CA THR A 6 4.89 -0.78 -29.65
C THR A 6 5.65 -1.99 -29.15
N LEU A 7 6.42 -2.61 -30.06
CA LEU A 7 7.24 -3.78 -29.75
C LEU A 7 8.62 -3.33 -29.26
N TYR A 8 9.15 -4.03 -28.27
CA TYR A 8 10.49 -3.81 -27.75
C TYR A 8 11.27 -5.12 -27.75
N VAL A 9 12.54 -5.05 -28.11
CA VAL A 9 13.45 -6.20 -28.12
C VAL A 9 14.36 -6.12 -26.90
N ARG A 10 14.52 -7.23 -26.19
CA ARG A 10 15.47 -7.40 -25.09
C ARG A 10 16.11 -8.78 -25.16
N ARG A 11 17.24 -8.97 -24.48
CA ARG A 11 17.85 -10.29 -24.35
C ARG A 11 16.86 -11.30 -23.74
N ALA A 12 16.88 -12.54 -24.21
CA ALA A 12 16.13 -13.60 -23.56
C ALA A 12 16.64 -13.79 -22.11
N GLN A 13 15.75 -13.70 -21.13
CA GLN A 13 16.07 -13.83 -19.71
C GLN A 13 15.68 -15.24 -19.27
N LYS A 14 16.63 -16.02 -18.73
CA LYS A 14 16.34 -17.37 -18.23
C LYS A 14 15.49 -17.29 -16.96
N LYS A 15 14.72 -18.35 -16.68
CA LYS A 15 13.92 -18.46 -15.44
C LYS A 15 14.78 -18.26 -14.19
N SER A 16 15.98 -18.86 -14.16
CA SER A 16 16.94 -18.74 -13.06
C SER A 16 17.39 -17.29 -12.78
N GLU A 17 17.37 -16.42 -13.79
CA GLU A 17 17.72 -15.01 -13.65
C GLU A 17 16.52 -14.15 -13.24
N ARG A 18 15.33 -14.52 -13.73
CA ARG A 18 14.09 -13.77 -13.50
C ARG A 18 13.50 -14.00 -12.11
N ASP A 19 13.52 -15.23 -11.61
CA ASP A 19 12.93 -15.58 -10.31
C ASP A 19 13.51 -14.77 -9.12
N PRO A 20 14.84 -14.60 -8.96
CA PRO A 20 15.38 -13.79 -7.87
C PRO A 20 15.06 -12.29 -8.02
N GLU A 21 15.05 -11.77 -9.26
CA GLU A 21 14.68 -10.37 -9.53
C GLU A 21 13.23 -10.09 -9.15
N ILE A 22 12.31 -10.98 -9.54
CA ILE A 22 10.90 -10.91 -9.16
C ILE A 22 10.77 -10.95 -7.64
N LYS A 23 11.43 -11.90 -6.97
CA LYS A 23 11.40 -12.01 -5.51
C LYS A 23 11.90 -10.73 -4.83
N ARG A 24 13.03 -10.18 -5.28
CA ARG A 24 13.59 -8.92 -4.76
C ARG A 24 12.60 -7.76 -4.92
N ARG A 25 11.95 -7.65 -6.08
CA ARG A 25 10.94 -6.61 -6.34
C ARG A 25 9.73 -6.75 -5.40
N TYR A 26 9.24 -7.97 -5.20
CA TYR A 26 8.15 -8.22 -4.25
C TYR A 26 8.55 -7.89 -2.80
N GLU A 27 9.77 -8.24 -2.39
CA GLU A 27 10.28 -7.92 -1.06
C GLU A 27 10.43 -6.41 -0.85
N GLN A 28 10.91 -5.67 -1.86
CA GLN A 28 10.97 -4.20 -1.81
C GLN A 28 9.58 -3.59 -1.68
N LEU A 29 8.63 -3.99 -2.52
CA LEU A 29 7.24 -3.51 -2.44
C LEU A 29 6.59 -3.83 -1.08
N LYS A 30 6.89 -5.00 -0.51
CA LYS A 30 6.44 -5.37 0.84
C LYS A 30 7.04 -4.46 1.90
N LYS A 31 8.35 -4.19 1.85
CA LYS A 31 9.03 -3.28 2.80
C LYS A 31 8.49 -1.85 2.69
N GLU A 32 8.28 -1.35 1.49
CA GLU A 32 7.69 -0.02 1.26
C GLU A 32 6.29 0.09 1.84
N ARG A 33 5.44 -0.94 1.64
CA ARG A 33 4.11 -0.99 2.27
C ARG A 33 4.20 -0.99 3.79
N ILE A 34 5.05 -1.84 4.37
CA ILE A 34 5.24 -1.89 5.82
C ILE A 34 5.68 -0.52 6.34
N ASN A 35 6.71 0.08 5.74
CA ASN A 35 7.22 1.38 6.17
C ASN A 35 6.19 2.50 6.02
N ARG A 36 5.34 2.45 4.99
CA ARG A 36 4.27 3.43 4.79
C ARG A 36 3.20 3.38 5.89
N TYR A 37 2.87 2.17 6.36
CA TYR A 37 1.79 1.96 7.32
C TYR A 37 2.28 1.74 8.77
N LEU A 38 3.60 1.69 8.98
CA LEU A 38 4.19 1.58 10.30
C LEU A 38 3.93 2.88 11.08
N GLY A 39 3.26 2.78 12.22
CA GLY A 39 3.02 3.90 13.13
C GLY A 39 1.90 4.87 12.74
N VAL A 40 1.17 4.61 11.65
CA VAL A 40 0.05 5.48 11.20
C VAL A 40 -1.34 4.88 11.46
N ASN A 41 -1.43 3.56 11.66
CA ASN A 41 -2.71 2.89 11.92
C ASN A 41 -2.92 2.75 13.43
N LEU A 42 -4.06 3.22 13.93
CA LEU A 42 -4.47 3.12 15.33
C LEU A 42 -5.75 2.29 15.44
N TYR A 43 -5.85 1.47 16.48
CA TYR A 43 -7.07 0.77 16.83
C TYR A 43 -7.66 1.40 18.09
N VAL A 44 -8.85 1.98 17.96
CA VAL A 44 -9.58 2.59 19.06
C VAL A 44 -10.75 1.68 19.42
N LYS A 45 -10.81 1.26 20.69
CA LYS A 45 -11.89 0.41 21.23
C LYS A 45 -12.58 1.10 22.38
N ASN A 46 -13.73 0.55 22.78
CA ASN A 46 -14.55 1.05 23.90
C ASN A 46 -15.17 2.43 23.62
N LEU A 47 -15.56 2.68 22.37
CA LEU A 47 -16.44 3.80 22.05
C LEU A 47 -17.85 3.45 22.52
N GLY A 48 -18.57 4.42 23.09
CA GLY A 48 -19.97 4.23 23.43
C GLY A 48 -20.84 4.19 22.18
N ASP A 49 -21.96 3.48 22.23
CA ASP A 49 -22.90 3.27 21.10
C ASP A 49 -23.50 4.57 20.51
N SER A 50 -23.25 5.72 21.13
CA SER A 50 -23.68 7.06 20.68
C SER A 50 -22.61 7.84 19.91
N ILE A 51 -21.43 7.24 19.68
CA ILE A 51 -20.36 7.83 18.87
C ILE A 51 -20.53 7.36 17.43
N ASP A 52 -21.03 8.26 16.58
CA ASP A 52 -21.06 8.07 15.13
C ASP A 52 -19.71 8.45 14.47
N ASP A 53 -19.49 7.95 13.25
CA ASP A 53 -18.28 8.20 12.45
C ASP A 53 -17.96 9.68 12.29
N ASP A 54 -18.96 10.54 12.05
CA ASP A 54 -18.74 11.99 11.92
C ASP A 54 -18.24 12.61 13.22
N ARG A 55 -18.77 12.17 14.35
CA ARG A 55 -18.37 12.67 15.67
C ARG A 55 -16.96 12.22 16.02
N PHE A 56 -16.63 10.97 15.68
CA PHE A 56 -15.27 10.43 15.80
C PHE A 56 -14.29 11.21 14.91
N ARG A 57 -14.60 11.36 13.61
CA ARG A 57 -13.75 12.10 12.67
C ARG A 57 -13.53 13.55 13.09
N ASN A 58 -14.58 14.26 13.51
CA ASN A 58 -14.46 15.64 13.99
C ASN A 58 -13.56 15.74 15.24
N GLY A 59 -13.68 14.82 16.18
CA GLY A 59 -12.83 14.78 17.37
C GLY A 59 -11.34 14.53 17.06
N PHE A 60 -11.06 13.68 16.08
CA PHE A 60 -9.69 13.31 15.71
C PHE A 60 -9.06 14.22 14.65
N THR A 61 -9.85 15.01 13.92
CA THR A 61 -9.35 15.94 12.88
C THR A 61 -8.37 16.98 13.45
N THR A 62 -8.57 17.41 14.70
CA THR A 62 -7.65 18.32 15.41
C THR A 62 -6.24 17.75 15.55
N PHE A 63 -6.10 16.42 15.58
CA PHE A 63 -4.82 15.74 15.76
C PHE A 63 -4.18 15.31 14.44
N GLY A 64 -4.85 15.51 13.30
CA GLY A 64 -4.32 15.21 11.98
C GLY A 64 -5.37 14.78 10.97
N THR A 65 -4.93 14.55 9.73
CA THR A 65 -5.81 14.11 8.65
C THR A 65 -6.04 12.59 8.71
N ILE A 66 -7.30 12.19 8.84
CA ILE A 66 -7.71 10.80 8.80
C ILE A 66 -7.85 10.40 7.32
N THR A 67 -6.98 9.53 6.83
CA THR A 67 -7.01 9.06 5.43
C THR A 67 -7.94 7.87 5.22
N SER A 68 -8.17 7.08 6.28
CA SER A 68 -9.11 5.97 6.34
C SER A 68 -9.49 5.76 7.80
N ALA A 69 -10.79 5.71 8.09
CA ALA A 69 -11.39 5.32 9.36
C ALA A 69 -12.69 4.59 9.03
#